data_AF-A0A7S0VX67-F1
#
_entry.id   AF-A0A7S0VX67-F1
#
_cell.length_a   1.000
_cell.length_b   1.000
_cell.length_c   1.000
_cell.angle_alpha   90.00
_cell.angle_beta   90.00
_cell.angle_gamma   90.00
#
_symmetry.space_group_name_H-M   'P 1'
#
loop_
_entity.id
_entity.type
_entity.pdbx_description
1 polymer ?
#
loop_
_entity_poly.entity_id
_entity_poly.type
_entity_poly.pdbx_seq_one_letter_code
_entity_poly.pdbx_strand_id
1 'polypeptide(L)'
;IFLKTLGPYTHEVGTLLCDTALVLAKQGKLAEAVDKCSEGMAVLRQLLGDQDPDVAGILYNMATFKAGLGDVEGAVECLKEAQGICRGGGGDPRGLGAE
;
A
#
# COMPACT_ATOMS: atom_id res chain seq x y z
N ILE A 1 -24.22 2.45 -5.35
CA ILE A 1 -24.30 0.97 -5.18
C ILE A 1 -23.10 0.26 -5.83
N PHE A 2 -22.33 0.91 -6.73
CA PHE A 2 -21.19 0.28 -7.45
C PHE A 2 -19.92 0.01 -6.62
N LEU A 3 -19.72 0.67 -5.47
CA LEU A 3 -18.45 0.62 -4.73
C LEU A 3 -18.34 -0.53 -3.72
N LYS A 4 -19.45 -1.18 -3.34
CA LYS A 4 -19.45 -2.22 -2.29
C LYS A 4 -19.17 -3.64 -2.83
N THR A 5 -19.21 -3.81 -4.16
CA THR A 5 -18.98 -5.09 -4.86
C THR A 5 -17.55 -5.27 -5.37
N LEU A 6 -16.68 -4.25 -5.24
CA LEU A 6 -15.29 -4.27 -5.72
C LEU A 6 -14.28 -4.82 -4.69
N GLY A 7 -14.69 -5.05 -3.44
CA GLY A 7 -13.87 -5.65 -2.38
C GLY A 7 -13.04 -6.89 -2.77
N PRO A 8 -13.54 -7.85 -3.57
CA PRO A 8 -12.71 -8.97 -4.03
C PRO A 8 -11.69 -8.56 -5.09
N TYR A 9 -12.06 -7.67 -6.01
CA TYR A 9 -11.16 -7.16 -7.05
C TYR A 9 -10.03 -6.30 -6.49
N THR A 10 -10.28 -5.54 -5.43
CA THR A 10 -9.28 -4.68 -4.79
C THR A 10 -8.23 -5.50 -4.04
N HIS A 11 -8.63 -6.57 -3.37
CA HIS A 11 -7.71 -7.53 -2.77
C HIS A 11 -6.86 -8.24 -3.84
N GLU A 12 -7.47 -8.66 -4.95
CA GLU A 12 -6.75 -9.29 -6.06
C GLU A 12 -5.75 -8.33 -6.72
N VAL A 13 -6.12 -7.07 -6.96
CA VAL A 13 -5.22 -6.08 -7.56
C VAL A 13 -4.06 -5.75 -6.63
N GLY A 14 -4.31 -5.52 -5.33
CA GLY A 14 -3.24 -5.28 -4.35
C GLY A 14 -2.29 -6.46 -4.22
N THR A 15 -2.83 -7.69 -4.18
CA THR A 15 -2.04 -8.92 -4.13
C THR A 15 -1.21 -9.10 -5.40
N LEU A 16 -1.79 -8.90 -6.58
CA LEU A 16 -1.08 -9.04 -7.86
C LEU A 16 0.08 -8.05 -7.99
N LEU A 17 -0.12 -6.80 -7.57
CA LEU A 17 0.91 -5.76 -7.57
C LEU A 17 2.05 -6.10 -6.59
N CYS A 18 1.70 -6.58 -5.40
CA CYS A 18 2.67 -7.08 -4.41
C CYS A 18 3.50 -8.23 -4.94
N ASP A 19 2.86 -9.23 -5.55
CA ASP A 19 3.55 -10.42 -6.08
C ASP A 19 4.52 -10.01 -7.20
N THR A 20 4.08 -9.12 -8.10
CA THR A 20 4.90 -8.60 -9.18
C THR A 20 6.13 -7.85 -8.66
N ALA A 21 5.95 -6.99 -7.64
CA ALA A 21 7.05 -6.26 -7.04
C ALA A 21 8.03 -7.19 -6.30
N LEU A 22 7.52 -8.23 -5.62
CA LEU A 22 8.34 -9.24 -4.96
C LEU A 22 9.19 -10.04 -5.97
N VAL A 23 8.60 -10.40 -7.11
CA VAL A 23 9.30 -11.09 -8.20
C VAL A 23 10.40 -10.20 -8.78
N LEU A 24 10.14 -8.91 -9.00
CA LEU A 24 11.14 -7.94 -9.47
C LEU A 24 12.28 -7.77 -8.46
N ALA A 25 11.97 -7.69 -7.17
CA ALA A 25 12.96 -7.61 -6.11
C ALA A 25 13.85 -8.86 -6.06
N LYS A 26 13.27 -10.05 -6.23
CA LYS A 26 14.02 -11.32 -6.33
C LYS A 26 14.92 -11.39 -7.57
N GLN A 27 14.59 -10.66 -8.63
CA GLN A 27 15.45 -10.53 -9.83
C GLN A 27 16.57 -9.49 -9.63
N GLY A 28 16.68 -8.85 -8.46
CA GLY A 28 17.63 -7.77 -8.20
C GLY A 28 17.21 -6.42 -8.78
N LYS A 29 16.03 -6.32 -9.38
CA LYS A 29 15.47 -5.12 -9.99
C LYS A 29 14.68 -4.30 -8.96
N LEU A 30 15.35 -3.91 -7.87
CA LEU A 30 14.70 -3.19 -6.77
C LEU A 30 14.12 -1.84 -7.20
N ALA A 31 14.79 -1.13 -8.11
CA ALA A 31 14.29 0.14 -8.64
C ALA A 31 12.97 -0.02 -9.41
N GLU A 32 12.87 -1.04 -10.26
CA GLU A 32 11.63 -1.36 -10.98
C GLU A 32 10.52 -1.83 -10.02
N ALA A 33 10.89 -2.55 -8.95
CA ALA A 33 9.94 -2.97 -7.92
C ALA A 33 9.30 -1.77 -7.18
N VAL A 34 10.10 -0.75 -6.85
CA VAL A 34 9.60 0.49 -6.24
C VAL A 34 8.68 1.25 -7.19
N ASP A 35 9.04 1.37 -8.46
CA ASP A 35 8.21 2.03 -9.48
C ASP A 35 6.85 1.34 -9.63
N LYS A 36 6.85 -0.01 -9.69
CA LYS A 36 5.63 -0.82 -9.75
C LYS A 36 4.76 -0.69 -8.51
N CYS A 37 5.36 -0.67 -7.32
CA CYS A 37 4.62 -0.38 -6.09
C CYS A 37 4.00 1.01 -6.11
N SER A 38 4.69 2.01 -6.67
CA SER A 38 4.19 3.39 -6.77
C SER A 38 3.00 3.51 -7.72
N GLU A 39 3.07 2.86 -8.89
CA GLU A 39 1.93 2.78 -9.82
C GLU A 39 0.73 2.10 -9.15
N GLY A 40 0.97 0.97 -8.46
CA GLY A 40 -0.05 0.24 -7.74
C GLY A 40 -0.72 1.04 -6.63
N MET A 41 0.07 1.79 -5.86
CA MET A 41 -0.42 2.70 -4.84
C MET A 41 -1.31 3.80 -5.41
N ALA A 42 -0.94 4.41 -6.54
CA ALA A 42 -1.73 5.46 -7.15
C ALA A 42 -3.12 4.94 -7.56
N VAL A 43 -3.18 3.73 -8.13
CA VAL A 43 -4.44 3.07 -8.49
C VAL A 43 -5.27 2.73 -7.25
N LEU A 44 -4.65 2.15 -6.21
CA LEU A 44 -5.36 1.77 -4.99
C LEU A 44 -5.86 2.97 -4.20
N ARG A 45 -5.08 4.06 -4.10
CA ARG A 45 -5.54 5.32 -3.50
C ARG A 45 -6.72 5.92 -4.27
N GLN A 46 -6.75 5.81 -5.60
CA GLN A 46 -7.90 6.25 -6.40
C GLN A 46 -9.14 5.36 -6.21
N LEU A 47 -8.98 4.04 -6.07
CA LEU A 47 -10.10 3.11 -5.96
C LEU A 47 -10.67 2.98 -4.54
N LEU A 48 -9.79 2.88 -3.53
CA LEU A 48 -10.11 2.55 -2.14
C LEU A 48 -10.02 3.76 -1.21
N GLY A 49 -9.23 4.76 -1.61
CA GLY A 49 -8.89 5.91 -0.76
C GLY A 49 -7.59 5.70 0.02
N ASP A 50 -7.11 6.79 0.60
CA ASP A 50 -5.80 6.88 1.27
C ASP A 50 -5.73 6.14 2.63
N GLN A 51 -6.85 5.64 3.16
CA GLN A 51 -6.96 5.03 4.48
C GLN A 51 -7.12 3.50 4.46
N ASP A 52 -7.01 2.90 3.27
CA ASP A 52 -7.28 1.48 3.13
C ASP A 52 -6.11 0.61 3.61
N PRO A 53 -6.35 -0.49 4.36
CA PRO A 53 -5.31 -1.39 4.81
C PRO A 53 -4.47 -2.01 3.68
N ASP A 54 -5.03 -2.18 2.47
CA ASP A 54 -4.28 -2.68 1.32
C ASP A 54 -3.18 -1.69 0.88
N VAL A 55 -3.41 -0.38 1.05
CA VAL A 55 -2.40 0.67 0.78
C VAL A 55 -1.23 0.55 1.75
N ALA A 56 -1.49 0.22 3.03
CA ALA A 56 -0.45 0.02 4.03
C ALA A 56 0.45 -1.20 3.70
N GLY A 57 -0.12 -2.26 3.13
CA GLY A 57 0.64 -3.44 2.69
C GLY A 57 1.65 -3.14 1.59
N ILE A 58 1.27 -2.32 0.61
CA ILE A 58 2.17 -1.92 -0.48
C ILE A 58 3.26 -0.97 0.02
N LEU A 59 2.93 -0.03 0.90
CA LEU A 59 3.91 0.87 1.53
C LEU A 59 4.98 0.11 2.30
N TYR A 60 4.59 -0.96 3.02
CA TYR A 60 5.54 -1.83 3.71
C TYR A 60 6.50 -2.50 2.74
N ASN A 61 5.99 -3.08 1.65
CA ASN A 61 6.83 -3.71 0.63
C ASN A 61 7.76 -2.70 -0.06
N MET A 62 7.24 -1.52 -0.40
CA MET A 62 8.03 -0.42 -0.96
C MET A 62 9.17 0.00 -0.02
N ALA A 63 8.91 0.10 1.29
CA ALA A 63 9.94 0.39 2.27
C ALA A 63 11.04 -0.68 2.28
N THR A 64 10.65 -1.94 2.15
CA THR A 64 11.57 -3.07 2.12
C THR A 64 12.49 -3.00 0.90
N PHE A 65 11.94 -2.64 -0.27
CA PHE A 65 12.70 -2.47 -1.51
C PHE A 65 13.63 -1.24 -1.49
N LYS A 66 13.14 -0.11 -0.96
CA LYS A 66 13.95 1.11 -0.74
C LYS A 66 15.12 0.87 0.21
N ALA A 67 14.88 0.15 1.30
CA ALA A 67 15.95 -0.26 2.22
C ALA A 67 16.99 -1.13 1.50
N GLY A 68 16.56 -2.04 0.63
CA GLY A 68 17.45 -2.84 -0.22
C GLY A 68 18.28 -2.02 -1.23
N LEU A 69 17.79 -0.86 -1.67
CA LEU A 69 18.51 0.10 -2.51
C LEU A 69 19.49 0.99 -1.71
N GLY A 70 19.48 0.91 -0.38
CA GLY A 70 20.23 1.81 0.51
C GLY A 70 19.50 3.10 0.85
N ASP A 71 18.27 3.30 0.35
CA ASP A 71 17.41 4.44 0.64
C ASP A 71 16.64 4.24 1.96
N VAL A 72 17.40 4.24 3.07
CA VAL A 72 16.85 3.97 4.40
C VAL A 72 15.90 5.08 4.86
N GLU A 73 16.19 6.34 4.52
CA GLU A 73 15.29 7.46 4.83
C GLU A 73 13.93 7.30 4.15
N GLY A 74 13.91 7.03 2.85
CA GLY A 74 12.65 6.82 2.13
C GLY A 74 11.89 5.59 2.62
N ALA A 75 12.59 4.54 3.06
CA ALA A 75 11.95 3.38 3.68
C ALA A 75 11.25 3.73 5.00
N VAL A 76 11.88 4.53 5.85
CA VAL A 76 11.30 4.99 7.12
C VAL A 76 10.05 5.85 6.89
N GLU A 77 10.07 6.73 5.89
CA GLU A 77 8.92 7.56 5.52
C GLU A 77 7.74 6.69 5.06
N CYS A 78 7.97 5.70 4.19
CA CYS A 78 6.93 4.76 3.76
C CYS A 78 6.35 3.96 4.95
N LEU A 79 7.19 3.53 5.90
CA LEU A 79 6.73 2.81 7.10
C LEU A 79 5.91 3.71 8.04
N LYS A 80 6.29 4.99 8.19
CA LYS A 80 5.50 5.95 8.97
C LYS A 80 4.13 6.16 8.35
N GLU A 81 4.07 6.28 7.02
CA GLU A 81 2.81 6.46 6.31
C GLU A 81 1.91 5.21 6.46
N ALA A 82 2.48 4.01 6.29
CA ALA A 82 1.78 2.75 6.54
C ALA A 82 1.28 2.63 7.98
N GLN A 83 2.09 3.02 8.97
CA GLN A 83 1.68 3.08 10.37
C GLN A 83 0.57 4.10 10.60
N GLY A 84 0.62 5.27 9.96
CA GLY A 84 -0.43 6.27 10.00
C GLY A 84 -1.77 5.73 9.52
N ILE A 85 -1.75 4.97 8.42
CA ILE A 85 -2.94 4.32 7.86
C ILE A 85 -3.44 3.21 8.79
N CYS A 86 -2.56 2.34 9.29
CA CYS A 86 -2.96 1.24 10.17
C CYS A 86 -3.49 1.75 11.52
N ARG A 87 -2.95 2.88 12.01
CA ARG A 87 -3.35 3.52 13.27
C ARG A 87 -4.58 4.42 13.11
N GLY A 88 -4.78 5.01 11.93
CA GLY A 88 -5.97 5.80 11.57
C GLY A 88 -7.17 4.92 11.20
N GLY A 89 -6.95 3.86 10.42
CA GLY A 89 -7.95 2.87 10.05
C GLY A 89 -8.31 1.88 11.17
N GLY A 90 -7.46 1.75 12.19
CA GLY A 90 -7.75 0.99 13.42
C GLY A 90 -8.53 1.78 14.49
N GLY A 91 -8.79 3.07 14.24
CA GLY A 91 -9.51 3.96 15.14
C GLY A 91 -10.95 4.17 14.71
N ASP A 92 -11.80 3.23 15.11
CA ASP A 92 -13.24 3.39 15.40
C ASP A 92 -14.27 2.77 14.42
N PRO A 93 -14.92 1.64 14.80
CA PRO A 93 -16.22 1.25 14.29
C PRO A 93 -17.42 1.82 15.09
N ARG A 94 -17.24 2.75 16.05
CA ARG A 94 -18.29 3.32 16.93
C ARG A 94 -18.06 4.79 17.40
N GLY A 95 -18.37 5.75 16.53
CA GLY A 95 -18.69 7.16 16.88
C GLY A 95 -17.70 8.21 16.34
N LEU A 96 -18.09 9.36 15.79
CA LEU A 96 -19.34 10.13 15.79
C LEU A 96 -19.22 11.20 14.69
N GLY A 97 -20.19 11.26 13.78
CA GLY A 97 -20.78 12.50 13.27
C GLY A 97 -22.28 12.32 13.46
N ALA A 98 -22.91 12.86 14.51
CA ALA A 98 -23.34 14.25 14.62
C ALA A 98 -24.37 14.61 13.55
N GLU A 99 -25.59 14.08 13.68
CA GLU A 99 -26.85 14.83 13.83
C GLU A 99 -27.98 13.91 14.32
#